data_AF-A0A945Y590-F1
#
_entry.id   AF-A0A945Y590-F1
#
_cell.length_a   1.000
_cell.length_b   1.000
_cell.length_c   1.000
_cell.angle_alpha   90.00
_cell.angle_beta   90.00
_cell.angle_gamma   90.00
#
_symmetry.space_group_name_H-M   'P 1'
#
loop_
_entity.id
_entity.type
_entity.pdbx_description
1 polymer ?
#
loop_
_entity_poly.entity_id
_entity_poly.type
_entity_poly.pdbx_seq_one_letter_code
_entity_poly.pdbx_strand_id
1 'polypeptide(L)'
;MDSIKSTQLQSNLFNQLTDKTIDGLRRQSEFGKEGSEAEMEKVARDFESVFINKLFETMRKAIPKSDLLKSNSMDMYQSMMDQEMAKDMSKRKGMGLGEMVYNDLSKMNKVLRGETISSPLYKMPLAQDIGIKRGE
;
A
#
# COMPACT_ATOMS: atom_id res chain seq x y z
N MET A 1 -7.10 -1.93 -38.96
CA MET A 1 -7.22 -2.86 -37.80
C MET A 1 -6.15 -2.53 -36.74
N ASP A 2 -5.66 -1.29 -36.72
CA ASP A 2 -4.35 -0.97 -36.12
C ASP A 2 -4.44 -0.26 -34.76
N SER A 3 -5.61 0.26 -34.37
CA SER A 3 -5.79 0.86 -33.04
C SER A 3 -5.90 -0.20 -31.94
N ILE A 4 -6.51 -1.36 -32.21
CA ILE A 4 -6.74 -2.44 -31.22
C ILE A 4 -5.41 -3.02 -30.71
N LYS A 5 -4.41 -3.17 -31.59
CA LYS A 5 -3.07 -3.66 -31.22
C LYS A 5 -2.30 -2.64 -30.37
N SER A 6 -2.45 -1.34 -30.65
CA SER A 6 -1.82 -0.28 -29.86
C SER A 6 -2.41 -0.19 -28.45
N THR A 7 -3.73 -0.32 -28.29
CA THR A 7 -4.41 -0.35 -27.00
C THR A 7 -4.05 -1.59 -26.18
N GLN A 8 -3.83 -2.75 -26.81
CA GLN A 8 -3.33 -3.95 -26.12
C GLN A 8 -1.87 -3.83 -25.69
N LEU A 9 -0.99 -3.22 -26.49
CA LEU A 9 0.39 -2.91 -26.08
C LEU A 9 0.42 -1.94 -24.89
N GLN A 10 -0.50 -0.97 -24.85
CA GLN A 10 -0.64 0.05 -23.80
C GLN A 10 -1.08 -0.56 -22.45
N SER A 11 -2.07 -1.46 -22.44
CA SER A 11 -2.43 -2.20 -21.22
C SER A 11 -1.29 -3.11 -20.75
N ASN A 12 -0.57 -3.71 -21.69
CA ASN A 12 0.46 -4.70 -21.39
C ASN A 12 1.72 -4.09 -20.76
N LEU A 13 2.13 -2.88 -21.15
CA LEU A 13 3.30 -2.21 -20.54
C LEU A 13 2.98 -1.67 -19.15
N PHE A 14 1.79 -1.10 -18.95
CA PHE A 14 1.33 -0.59 -17.66
C PHE A 14 1.12 -1.73 -16.65
N ASN A 15 0.44 -2.80 -17.07
CA ASN A 15 0.30 -3.99 -16.24
C ASN A 15 1.68 -4.56 -15.93
N GLN A 16 2.61 -4.65 -16.89
CA GLN A 16 3.98 -5.10 -16.60
C GLN A 16 4.75 -4.25 -15.58
N LEU A 17 4.60 -2.93 -15.56
CA LEU A 17 5.28 -2.08 -14.58
C LEU A 17 4.64 -2.22 -13.19
N THR A 18 3.31 -2.26 -13.13
CA THR A 18 2.57 -2.50 -11.89
C THR A 18 2.84 -3.90 -11.35
N ASP A 19 2.83 -4.91 -12.23
CA ASP A 19 3.10 -6.30 -11.92
C ASP A 19 4.55 -6.49 -11.50
N LYS A 20 5.53 -5.81 -12.13
CA LYS A 20 6.92 -5.81 -11.65
C LYS A 20 7.07 -5.16 -10.28
N THR A 21 6.35 -4.06 -10.03
CA THR A 21 6.32 -3.45 -8.71
C THR A 21 5.74 -4.42 -7.69
N ILE A 22 4.57 -5.01 -7.96
CA ILE A 22 3.88 -5.98 -7.08
C ILE A 22 4.68 -7.27 -6.89
N ASP A 23 5.31 -7.80 -7.94
CA ASP A 23 6.22 -8.94 -7.86
C ASP A 23 7.48 -8.59 -7.07
N GLY A 24 7.94 -7.34 -7.17
CA GLY A 24 8.92 -6.75 -6.26
C GLY A 24 8.44 -6.80 -4.81
N LEU A 25 7.22 -6.34 -4.52
CA LEU A 25 6.62 -6.41 -3.18
C LEU A 25 6.57 -7.86 -2.66
N ARG A 26 6.21 -8.82 -3.53
CA ARG A 26 6.15 -10.27 -3.22
C ARG A 26 7.51 -10.94 -3.04
N ARG A 27 8.57 -10.36 -3.58
CA ARG A 27 9.94 -10.86 -3.38
C ARG A 27 10.61 -10.23 -2.16
N GLN A 28 10.28 -8.96 -1.89
CA GLN A 28 10.70 -8.21 -0.71
C GLN A 28 9.99 -8.67 0.59
N SER A 29 8.92 -9.46 0.46
CA SER A 29 8.22 -10.10 1.58
C SER A 29 8.96 -11.29 2.21
N GLU A 30 10.28 -11.23 2.36
CA GLU A 30 11.01 -12.12 3.29
C GLU A 30 10.70 -11.72 4.75
N PHE A 31 9.42 -11.81 5.11
CA PHE A 31 8.90 -11.50 6.43
C PHE A 31 9.50 -12.45 7.47
N GLY A 32 9.94 -11.92 8.62
CA GLY A 32 10.54 -12.68 9.71
C GLY A 32 12.06 -12.57 9.87
N LYS A 33 12.77 -11.78 9.04
CA LYS A 33 14.21 -11.50 9.20
C LYS A 33 14.47 -10.14 9.88
N GLU A 34 15.52 -10.05 10.68
CA GLU A 34 16.00 -8.78 11.26
C GLU A 34 16.46 -7.82 10.14
N GLY A 35 15.88 -6.62 10.10
CA GLY A 35 16.15 -5.63 9.04
C GLY A 35 14.98 -5.37 8.08
N SER A 36 13.85 -6.06 8.23
CA SER A 36 12.69 -5.93 7.33
C SER A 36 11.93 -4.60 7.46
N GLU A 37 12.20 -3.76 8.47
CA GLU A 37 11.37 -2.58 8.77
C GLU A 37 11.42 -1.52 7.66
N ALA A 38 12.62 -1.14 7.20
CA ALA A 38 12.81 -0.19 6.11
C ALA A 38 12.27 -0.74 4.77
N GLU A 39 12.34 -2.05 4.58
CA GLU A 39 11.79 -2.72 3.41
C GLU A 39 10.26 -2.74 3.43
N MET A 40 9.65 -2.98 4.59
CA MET A 40 8.21 -2.94 4.79
C MET A 40 7.65 -1.51 4.62
N GLU A 41 8.38 -0.50 5.10
CA GLU A 41 8.03 0.91 4.87
C GLU A 41 8.06 1.25 3.37
N LYS A 42 9.11 0.83 2.67
CA LYS A 42 9.22 1.00 1.22
C LYS A 42 8.08 0.30 0.48
N VAL A 43 7.81 -0.96 0.82
CA VAL A 43 6.71 -1.76 0.23
C VAL A 43 5.36 -1.08 0.44
N ALA A 44 5.12 -0.55 1.63
CA ALA A 44 3.86 0.12 1.93
C ALA A 44 3.70 1.46 1.18
N ARG A 45 4.78 2.23 1.01
CA ARG A 45 4.78 3.45 0.17
C ARG A 45 4.60 3.14 -1.32
N ASP A 46 5.23 2.07 -1.82
CA ASP A 46 5.10 1.64 -3.20
C ASP A 46 3.65 1.22 -3.49
N PHE A 47 3.01 0.50 -2.55
CA PHE A 47 1.59 0.15 -2.61
C PHE A 47 0.68 1.39 -2.66
N GLU A 48 0.93 2.40 -1.81
CA GLU A 48 0.16 3.63 -1.82
C GLU A 48 0.28 4.36 -3.17
N SER A 49 1.44 4.35 -3.82
CA SER A 49 1.61 4.94 -5.15
C SER A 49 0.73 4.24 -6.21
N VAL A 50 0.64 2.92 -6.16
CA VAL A 50 -0.21 2.14 -7.08
C VAL A 50 -1.69 2.48 -6.83
N PHE A 51 -2.08 2.60 -5.57
CA PHE A 51 -3.44 2.99 -5.22
C PHE A 51 -3.79 4.40 -5.71
N ILE A 52 -2.91 5.39 -5.49
CA ILE A 52 -3.11 6.77 -5.96
C ILE A 52 -3.23 6.80 -7.49
N ASN A 53 -2.38 6.05 -8.19
CA ASN A 53 -2.46 5.95 -9.64
C ASN A 53 -3.82 5.38 -10.09
N LYS A 54 -4.30 4.33 -9.42
CA LYS A 54 -5.62 3.74 -9.69
C LYS A 54 -6.76 4.71 -9.40
N LEU A 55 -6.60 5.54 -8.37
CA LEU A 55 -7.55 6.60 -8.05
C LEU A 55 -7.61 7.63 -9.19
N PHE A 56 -6.47 8.10 -9.71
CA PHE A 56 -6.44 9.00 -10.87
C PHE A 56 -7.12 8.39 -12.10
N GLU A 57 -6.81 7.13 -12.40
CA GLU A 57 -7.45 6.40 -13.50
C GLU A 57 -8.98 6.36 -13.33
N THR A 58 -9.45 6.05 -12.13
CA THR A 58 -10.89 5.92 -11.82
C THR A 58 -11.59 7.28 -11.92
N MET A 59 -10.99 8.35 -11.38
CA MET A 59 -11.52 9.71 -11.49
C MET A 59 -11.63 10.15 -12.96
N ARG A 60 -10.62 9.86 -13.79
CA ARG A 60 -10.67 10.20 -15.23
C ARG A 60 -11.69 9.37 -15.99
N LYS A 61 -11.87 8.09 -15.64
CA LYS A 61 -12.92 7.24 -16.21
C LYS A 61 -14.33 7.70 -15.84
N ALA A 62 -14.50 8.36 -14.71
CA ALA A 62 -15.78 8.92 -14.28
C ALA A 62 -16.17 10.20 -15.04
N ILE A 63 -15.23 10.89 -15.69
CA ILE A 63 -15.51 12.08 -16.50
C ILE A 63 -15.92 11.64 -17.92
N PRO A 64 -17.11 12.04 -18.41
CA PRO A 64 -17.54 11.73 -19.77
C PRO A 64 -16.56 12.33 -20.79
N LYS A 65 -15.87 11.48 -21.57
CA LYS A 65 -14.99 11.95 -22.64
C LYS A 65 -15.83 12.31 -23.87
N SER A 66 -15.74 13.55 -24.33
CA SER A 66 -16.23 13.93 -25.66
C SER A 66 -15.28 13.34 -26.73
N ASP A 67 -15.82 12.93 -27.88
CA ASP A 67 -15.02 12.30 -28.94
C ASP A 67 -13.91 13.21 -29.50
N LEU A 68 -14.01 14.52 -29.30
CA LEU A 68 -13.00 15.50 -29.69
C LEU A 68 -11.72 15.46 -28.83
N LEU A 69 -11.79 14.92 -27.61
CA LEU A 69 -10.65 14.85 -26.68
C LEU A 69 -10.01 13.46 -26.60
N LYS A 70 -10.49 12.49 -27.39
CA LYS A 70 -9.93 11.14 -27.44
C LYS A 70 -8.70 11.11 -28.35
N SER A 71 -7.52 11.14 -27.75
CA SER A 71 -6.27 10.81 -28.44
C SER A 71 -5.46 9.82 -27.61
N ASN A 72 -5.07 8.71 -28.24
CA ASN A 72 -4.26 7.67 -27.61
C ASN A 72 -2.91 8.20 -27.10
N SER A 73 -2.31 9.17 -27.81
CA SER A 73 -1.05 9.80 -27.39
C SER A 73 -1.22 10.68 -26.15
N MET A 74 -2.37 11.36 -26.04
CA MET A 74 -2.71 12.17 -24.88
C MET A 74 -2.98 11.30 -23.65
N ASP A 75 -3.73 10.21 -23.83
CA ASP A 75 -4.00 9.24 -22.76
C ASP A 75 -2.69 8.60 -22.25
N MET A 76 -1.73 8.31 -23.15
CA MET A 76 -0.40 7.82 -22.77
C MET A 76 0.36 8.85 -21.94
N TYR A 77 0.50 10.08 -22.44
CA TYR A 77 1.20 11.15 -21.72
C TYR A 77 0.59 11.40 -20.34
N GLN A 78 -0.75 11.43 -20.27
CA GLN A 78 -1.49 11.61 -19.05
C GLN A 78 -1.26 10.47 -18.06
N SER A 79 -1.23 9.22 -18.53
CA SER A 79 -0.95 8.06 -17.66
C SER A 79 0.46 8.12 -17.06
N MET A 80 1.47 8.53 -17.85
CA MET A 80 2.85 8.69 -17.35
C MET A 80 2.95 9.84 -16.33
N MET A 81 2.23 10.93 -16.58
CA MET A 81 2.15 12.06 -15.65
C MET A 81 1.50 11.64 -14.33
N ASP A 82 0.38 10.91 -14.40
CA ASP A 82 -0.34 10.41 -13.22
C ASP A 82 0.52 9.41 -12.43
N GLN A 83 1.42 8.66 -13.08
CA GLN A 83 2.38 7.77 -12.42
C GLN A 83 3.43 8.54 -11.60
N GLU A 84 4.09 9.52 -12.20
CA GLU A 84 5.10 10.31 -11.46
C GLU A 84 4.45 11.14 -10.35
N MET A 85 3.24 11.65 -10.58
CA MET A 85 2.47 12.34 -9.54
C MET A 85 2.13 11.39 -8.39
N ALA A 86 1.64 10.18 -8.68
CA ALA A 86 1.33 9.19 -7.65
C ALA A 86 2.55 8.80 -6.82
N LYS A 87 3.72 8.68 -7.47
CA LYS A 87 5.01 8.39 -6.83
C LYS A 87 5.53 9.55 -5.98
N ASP A 88 5.38 10.80 -6.41
CA ASP A 88 5.75 11.97 -5.58
C ASP A 88 4.82 12.08 -4.36
N MET A 89 3.52 11.85 -4.58
CA MET A 89 2.52 11.91 -3.50
C MET A 89 2.75 10.84 -2.43
N SER A 90 3.08 9.61 -2.81
CA SER A 90 3.34 8.52 -1.84
C SER A 90 4.65 8.67 -1.07
N LYS A 91 5.63 9.42 -1.59
CA LYS A 91 6.90 9.70 -0.89
C LYS A 91 6.77 10.75 0.21
N ARG A 92 5.79 11.65 0.09
CA ARG A 92 5.50 12.68 1.08
C ARG A 92 4.56 12.11 2.14
N LYS A 93 3.63 12.92 2.65
CA LYS A 93 2.65 12.50 3.66
C LYS A 93 1.49 11.66 3.10
N GLY A 94 1.46 11.43 1.78
CA GLY A 94 0.48 10.55 1.13
C GLY A 94 -0.98 10.81 1.53
N MET A 95 -1.78 9.75 1.50
CA MET A 95 -3.13 9.70 2.08
C MET A 95 -3.16 8.90 3.41
N GLY A 96 -2.02 8.36 3.84
CA GLY A 96 -1.89 7.54 5.05
C GLY A 96 -2.21 6.07 4.84
N LEU A 97 -2.48 5.64 3.60
CA LEU A 97 -2.70 4.23 3.30
C LEU A 97 -1.40 3.43 3.41
N GLY A 98 -0.27 4.03 3.03
CA GLY A 98 1.04 3.43 3.23
C GLY A 98 1.33 3.18 4.72
N GLU A 99 0.98 4.11 5.60
CA GLU A 99 1.16 3.93 7.05
C GLU A 99 0.29 2.81 7.61
N MET A 100 -0.96 2.70 7.14
CA MET A 100 -1.86 1.62 7.55
C MET A 100 -1.33 0.25 7.15
N VAL A 101 -0.92 0.12 5.88
CA VAL A 101 -0.33 -1.13 5.36
C VAL A 101 0.96 -1.46 6.11
N TYR A 102 1.82 -0.48 6.33
CA TYR A 102 3.03 -0.65 7.13
C TYR A 102 2.74 -1.15 8.55
N ASN A 103 1.76 -0.56 9.23
CA ASN A 103 1.38 -0.96 10.58
C ASN A 103 0.88 -2.41 10.63
N ASP A 104 0.09 -2.82 9.64
CA ASP A 104 -0.42 -4.19 9.57
C ASP A 104 0.68 -5.19 9.22
N LEU A 105 1.57 -4.84 8.28
CA LEU A 105 2.77 -5.62 7.99
C LEU A 105 3.65 -5.74 9.25
N SER A 106 3.89 -4.65 9.99
CA SER A 106 4.69 -4.61 11.22
C SER A 106 4.12 -5.52 12.30
N LYS A 107 2.80 -5.48 12.53
CA LYS A 107 2.12 -6.40 13.45
C LYS A 107 2.32 -7.86 13.04
N MET A 108 2.12 -8.19 11.76
CA MET A 108 2.32 -9.56 11.27
C MET A 108 3.77 -10.02 11.44
N ASN A 109 4.74 -9.17 11.14
CA ASN A 109 6.16 -9.50 11.32
C ASN A 109 6.51 -9.79 12.79
N LYS A 110 5.98 -9.01 13.75
CA LYS A 110 6.15 -9.27 15.19
C LYS A 110 5.56 -10.63 15.61
N VAL A 111 4.37 -10.96 15.10
CA VAL A 111 3.75 -12.28 15.34
C VAL A 111 4.62 -13.41 14.79
N LEU A 112 5.14 -13.27 13.57
CA LEU A 112 6.00 -14.27 12.93
C LEU A 112 7.33 -14.45 13.69
N ARG A 113 7.84 -13.41 14.33
CA ARG A 113 9.03 -13.46 15.20
C ARG A 113 8.76 -14.02 16.60
N GLY A 114 7.50 -14.37 16.92
CA GLY A 114 7.12 -14.87 18.24
C GLY A 114 7.09 -13.80 19.33
N GLU A 115 7.07 -12.51 18.94
CA GLU A 115 6.94 -11.40 19.89
C GLU A 115 5.48 -11.26 20.34
N THR A 116 5.27 -11.03 21.64
CA THR A 116 3.92 -10.79 22.17
C THR A 116 3.40 -9.44 21.65
N ILE A 117 2.28 -9.46 20.91
CA ILE A 117 1.57 -8.21 20.59
C ILE A 117 0.98 -7.69 21.91
N SER A 118 1.68 -6.75 22.54
CA SER A 118 1.15 -6.03 23.70
C SER A 118 -0.13 -5.29 23.28
N SER A 119 -1.28 -5.90 23.59
CA SER A 119 -2.59 -5.27 23.43
C SER A 119 -2.81 -4.34 24.62
N PRO A 120 -3.12 -3.05 24.43
CA PRO A 120 -3.30 -2.12 25.55
C PRO A 120 -4.52 -2.42 26.44
N LEU A 121 -5.34 -3.43 26.13
CA LEU A 121 -6.63 -3.67 26.79
C LEU A 121 -6.64 -4.69 27.94
N TYR A 122 -5.51 -5.01 28.57
CA TYR A 122 -5.51 -5.85 29.77
C TYR A 122 -4.57 -5.36 30.89
N LYS A 123 -4.73 -4.09 31.28
CA LYS A 123 -4.40 -3.65 32.64
C LYS A 123 -5.67 -3.58 33.47
N MET A 124 -6.32 -4.72 33.71
CA MET A 124 -7.24 -4.81 34.84
C MET A 124 -6.36 -4.98 36.07
N PRO A 125 -6.39 -4.05 37.06
CA PRO A 125 -5.65 -4.27 38.29
C PRO A 125 -6.25 -5.52 38.92
N LEU A 126 -5.45 -6.59 39.03
CA LEU A 126 -5.77 -7.71 39.90
C LEU A 126 -6.08 -7.10 41.28
N ALA A 127 -7.25 -7.44 41.81
CA ALA A 127 -7.83 -6.87 43.01
C ALA A 127 -6.76 -6.58 44.07
N GLN A 128 -6.75 -5.33 44.56
CA GLN A 128 -5.95 -4.92 45.70
C GLN A 128 -6.19 -5.89 46.87
N ASP A 129 -5.09 -6.27 47.53
CA ASP A 129 -5.04 -6.96 48.82
C ASP A 129 -6.19 -6.52 49.73
N ILE A 130 -7.26 -7.32 49.77
CA ILE A 130 -8.18 -7.28 50.90
C ILE A 130 -7.50 -8.05 52.02
N GLY A 131 -6.72 -7.32 52.81
CA GLY A 131 -6.05 -7.84 54.00
C GLY A 131 -7.04 -8.44 54.98
N ILE A 132 -7.29 -9.75 54.86
CA ILE A 132 -7.86 -10.54 55.93
C ILE A 132 -6.68 -10.88 56.85
N LYS A 133 -6.50 -10.06 57.88
CA LYS A 133 -5.69 -10.40 59.04
C LYS A 133 -6.20 -11.75 59.57
N ARG A 134 -5.34 -12.77 59.60
CA ARG A 134 -5.55 -13.98 60.40
C ARG A 134 -5.74 -13.55 61.85
N GLY A 135 -6.97 -13.68 62.35
CA GLY A 135 -7.28 -13.67 63.76
C GLY A 135 -7.22 -15.09 64.30
N GLU A 136 -6.37 -15.25 65.31
CA GLU A 136 -6.26 -16.36 66.29
C GLU A 136 -5.73 -17.72 65.81
#